data_AF-A0A922I7H2-F1
#
_entry.id   AF-A0A922I7H2-F1
#
_cell.length_a   1.000
_cell.length_b   1.000
_cell.length_c   1.000
_cell.angle_alpha   90.00
_cell.angle_beta   90.00
_cell.angle_gamma   90.00
#
_symmetry.space_group_name_H-M   'P 1'
#
loop_
_entity.id
_entity.type
_entity.pdbx_description
1 polymer ?
#
loop_
_entity_poly.entity_id
_entity_poly.type
_entity_poly.pdbx_seq_one_letter_code
_entity_poly.pdbx_strand_id
1 'polypeptide(L)'
;MLQELNHHFELMEKQCISPTTTSESTSKTNEEQRLLRALVISSNCEKIFSSGHDLKELAENNDRKYHQLIFDECTKLMLRMRDLPVPVICQVDGLAAAAGCQFVASCDIVLATERSHFSTPGANVGLFCSTPGIAVARSVHRRMAAYMLLTGRPINANEALISGLVTCISPSVEALHSQTESILESIIAKPASVIALGKQFLFKQLEMDNLADAYSQGSKVMVDNLSMKDCQEGIDAFLKKRQPKWTHSNE
;
A
#
# COMPACT_ATOMS: atom_id res chain seq x y z
N MET A 1 16.23 -2.10 10.86
CA MET A 1 15.25 -2.35 9.79
C MET A 1 13.94 -1.56 9.91
N LEU A 2 13.03 -1.80 10.88
CA LEU A 2 11.72 -1.09 10.90
C LEU A 2 11.85 0.45 10.97
N GLN A 3 12.74 0.95 11.84
CA GLN A 3 13.03 2.38 11.94
C GLN A 3 13.63 2.95 10.65
N GLU A 4 14.50 2.20 9.98
CA GLU A 4 15.10 2.60 8.69
C GLU A 4 14.04 2.63 7.58
N LEU A 5 13.13 1.65 7.55
CA LEU A 5 11.99 1.65 6.63
C LEU A 5 11.10 2.87 6.90
N ASN A 6 10.70 3.10 8.16
CA ASN A 6 9.94 4.30 8.54
C ASN A 6 10.63 5.58 8.08
N HIS A 7 11.95 5.68 8.25
CA HIS A 7 12.73 6.82 7.78
C HIS A 7 12.74 6.96 6.26
N HIS A 8 12.88 5.88 5.49
CA HIS A 8 12.78 5.94 4.03
C HIS A 8 11.39 6.39 3.56
N PHE A 9 10.32 5.91 4.19
CA PHE A 9 8.96 6.37 3.91
C PHE A 9 8.79 7.86 4.26
N GLU A 10 9.37 8.34 5.36
CA GLU A 10 9.42 9.76 5.72
C GLU A 10 10.12 10.62 4.66
N LEU A 11 11.18 10.11 4.03
CA LEU A 11 11.89 10.79 2.95
C LEU A 11 11.09 10.79 1.65
N MET A 12 10.43 9.67 1.32
CA MET A 12 9.60 9.52 0.12
C MET A 12 8.36 10.41 0.16
N GLU A 13 7.75 10.61 1.32
CA GLU A 13 6.62 11.54 1.47
C GLU A 13 6.96 12.97 1.06
N LYS A 14 8.20 13.41 1.32
CA LYS A 14 8.65 14.75 0.90
C LYS A 14 8.76 14.91 -0.62
N GLN A 15 8.74 13.79 -1.36
CA GLN A 15 8.77 13.76 -2.82
C GLN A 15 7.38 13.61 -3.44
N CYS A 16 6.34 13.48 -2.60
CA CYS A 16 4.96 13.38 -3.05
C CYS A 16 4.29 14.75 -3.19
N ILE A 17 3.16 14.80 -3.90
CA ILE A 17 2.28 15.96 -3.87
C ILE A 17 1.69 16.08 -2.47
N SER A 18 1.83 17.26 -1.85
CA SER A 18 1.20 17.56 -0.58
C SER A 18 -0.31 17.75 -0.75
N PRO A 19 -1.18 17.03 -0.04
CA PRO A 19 -2.64 17.13 -0.21
C PRO A 19 -3.27 18.48 0.23
N THR A 20 -2.50 19.38 0.85
CA THR A 20 -3.03 20.58 1.55
C THR A 20 -2.44 21.93 1.13
N THR A 21 -1.62 22.03 0.10
CA THR A 21 -1.05 23.34 -0.28
C THR A 21 -2.07 24.21 -1.02
N THR A 22 -2.84 24.99 -0.26
CA THR A 22 -3.31 26.31 -0.69
C THR A 22 -2.14 27.28 -0.49
N SER A 23 -1.61 27.80 -1.61
CA SER A 23 -0.80 29.02 -1.70
C SER A 23 0.06 29.39 -0.48
N GLU A 24 1.11 28.63 -0.17
CA GLU A 24 2.27 29.21 0.51
C GLU A 24 3.50 28.99 -0.36
N SER A 25 4.08 30.12 -0.75
CA SER A 25 5.18 30.27 -1.68
C SER A 25 6.45 29.58 -1.17
N THR A 26 6.75 28.38 -1.66
CA THR A 26 8.12 27.86 -1.66
C THR A 26 8.87 28.41 -2.86
N SER A 27 9.52 29.54 -2.64
CA SER A 27 10.57 30.02 -3.53
C SER A 27 11.80 29.10 -3.48
N LYS A 28 12.35 28.77 -4.67
CA LYS A 28 13.65 28.12 -4.96
C LYS A 28 13.63 26.60 -4.77
N THR A 29 13.89 25.76 -5.78
CA THR A 29 15.07 25.73 -6.68
C THR A 29 14.71 25.11 -8.04
N ASN A 30 15.37 25.53 -9.13
CA ASN A 30 15.28 24.97 -10.50
C ASN A 30 15.93 23.57 -10.63
N GLU A 31 15.66 22.66 -9.72
CA GLU A 31 15.80 21.23 -9.99
C GLU A 31 14.41 20.74 -10.38
N GLU A 32 14.29 20.03 -11.51
CA GLU A 32 13.06 19.27 -11.79
C GLU A 32 12.83 18.33 -10.61
N GLN A 33 12.01 18.75 -9.64
CA GLN A 33 11.67 17.94 -8.50
C GLN A 33 10.97 16.70 -9.04
N ARG A 34 11.70 15.57 -9.02
CA ARG A 34 11.16 14.28 -9.42
C ARG A 34 10.02 13.94 -8.48
N LEU A 35 8.81 14.10 -8.98
CA LEU A 35 7.60 13.80 -8.24
C LEU A 35 7.43 12.28 -8.14
N LEU A 36 7.33 11.75 -6.91
CA LEU A 36 7.03 10.35 -6.70
C LEU A 36 5.61 10.05 -7.20
N ARG A 37 5.48 8.99 -8.03
CA ARG A 37 4.21 8.62 -8.68
C ARG A 37 3.59 7.34 -8.15
N ALA A 38 4.42 6.41 -7.72
CA ALA A 38 4.07 5.12 -7.14
C ALA A 38 5.31 4.58 -6.41
N LEU A 39 5.10 3.70 -5.45
CA LEU A 39 6.16 2.99 -4.72
C LEU A 39 6.05 1.49 -5.03
N VAL A 40 7.13 0.87 -5.50
CA VAL A 40 7.22 -0.59 -5.67
C VAL A 40 8.13 -1.15 -4.59
N ILE A 41 7.67 -2.21 -3.92
CA ILE A 41 8.39 -2.86 -2.82
C ILE A 41 8.56 -4.35 -3.15
N SER A 42 9.81 -4.78 -3.20
CA SER A 42 10.24 -6.15 -3.43
C SER A 42 11.30 -6.57 -2.43
N SER A 43 11.58 -7.87 -2.36
CA SER A 43 12.66 -8.43 -1.57
C SER A 43 13.82 -8.83 -2.48
N ASN A 44 15.05 -8.57 -2.03
CA ASN A 44 16.26 -9.09 -2.68
C ASN A 44 16.61 -10.52 -2.24
N CYS A 45 15.87 -11.09 -1.29
CA CYS A 45 16.12 -12.45 -0.81
C CYS A 45 15.45 -13.48 -1.72
N GLU A 46 16.19 -14.52 -2.08
CA GLU A 46 15.63 -15.65 -2.82
C GLU A 46 14.63 -16.42 -1.93
N LYS A 47 13.43 -16.69 -2.45
CA LYS A 47 12.38 -17.54 -1.85
C LYS A 47 11.69 -16.99 -0.59
N ILE A 48 12.13 -15.86 -0.04
CA ILE A 48 11.49 -15.23 1.12
C ILE A 48 11.31 -13.75 0.82
N PHE A 49 10.05 -13.31 0.80
CA PHE A 49 9.73 -11.89 0.79
C PHE A 49 10.00 -11.29 2.18
N SER A 50 9.36 -11.82 3.22
CA SER A 50 9.59 -11.41 4.61
C SER A 50 9.03 -12.43 5.59
N SER A 51 9.83 -12.84 6.57
CA SER A 51 9.41 -13.75 7.66
C SER A 51 8.79 -13.01 8.85
N GLY A 52 8.72 -11.67 8.82
CA GLY A 52 8.25 -10.85 9.93
C GLY A 52 9.34 -10.50 10.95
N HIS A 53 8.96 -10.31 12.21
CA HIS A 53 9.89 -9.95 13.29
C HIS A 53 10.91 -11.06 13.56
N ASP A 54 12.11 -10.66 13.98
CA ASP A 54 13.12 -11.60 14.46
C ASP A 54 12.68 -12.16 15.83
N LEU A 55 12.26 -13.43 15.85
CA LEU A 55 11.83 -14.09 17.08
C LEU A 55 12.97 -14.27 18.08
N LYS A 56 14.22 -14.33 17.63
CA LYS A 56 15.38 -14.42 18.53
C LYS A 56 15.56 -13.11 19.29
N GLU A 57 15.47 -11.97 18.60
CA GLU A 57 15.49 -10.64 19.19
C GLU A 57 14.38 -10.47 20.26
N LEU A 58 13.16 -10.91 19.92
CA LEU A 58 12.03 -10.84 20.84
C LEU A 58 12.19 -11.74 22.07
N ALA A 59 12.80 -12.92 21.91
CA ALA A 59 13.00 -13.87 23.00
C ALA A 59 14.17 -13.49 23.93
N GLU A 60 15.21 -12.83 23.40
CA GLU A 60 16.37 -12.39 24.18
C GLU A 60 16.06 -11.17 25.07
N ASN A 61 15.03 -10.39 24.73
CA ASN A 61 14.61 -9.23 25.51
C ASN A 61 13.18 -9.40 26.05
N ASN A 62 13.02 -9.56 27.38
CA ASN A 62 11.70 -9.70 28.01
C ASN A 62 11.09 -8.38 28.50
N ASP A 63 11.68 -7.22 28.17
CA ASP A 63 11.10 -5.93 28.54
C ASP A 63 9.85 -5.63 27.72
N ARG A 64 8.72 -5.52 28.42
CA ARG A 64 7.42 -5.17 27.81
C ARG A 64 7.46 -3.83 27.08
N LYS A 65 8.23 -2.86 27.57
CA LYS A 65 8.35 -1.55 26.90
C LYS A 65 9.08 -1.69 25.58
N TYR A 66 10.12 -2.52 25.54
CA TYR A 66 10.85 -2.83 24.31
C TYR A 66 9.93 -3.48 23.26
N HIS A 67 9.16 -4.50 23.65
CA HIS A 67 8.20 -5.13 22.75
C HIS A 67 7.14 -4.15 22.25
N GLN A 68 6.62 -3.29 23.14
CA GLN A 68 5.65 -2.27 22.74
C GLN A 68 6.24 -1.33 21.68
N LEU A 69 7.48 -0.86 21.86
CA LEU A 69 8.16 -0.01 20.89
C LEU A 69 8.30 -0.71 19.51
N ILE A 70 8.67 -1.99 19.47
CA ILE A 70 8.78 -2.74 18.21
C ILE A 70 7.43 -2.80 17.48
N PHE A 71 6.35 -3.12 18.20
CA PHE A 71 5.02 -3.25 17.59
C PHE A 71 4.41 -1.89 17.22
N ASP A 72 4.71 -0.83 17.96
CA ASP A 72 4.30 0.54 17.65
C ASP A 72 5.01 1.03 16.38
N GLU A 73 6.31 0.78 16.23
CA GLU A 73 7.06 1.11 15.00
C GLU A 73 6.56 0.34 13.79
N CYS A 74 6.19 -0.94 13.96
CA CYS A 74 5.57 -1.72 12.91
C CYS A 74 4.19 -1.16 12.51
N THR A 75 3.36 -0.82 13.50
CA THR A 75 2.05 -0.20 13.26
C THR A 75 2.18 1.14 12.53
N LYS A 76 3.14 1.97 12.96
CA LYS A 76 3.45 3.26 12.34
C LYS A 76 3.79 3.09 10.86
N LEU A 77 4.60 2.08 10.51
CA LEU A 77 4.95 1.77 9.12
C LEU A 77 3.70 1.43 8.29
N MET A 78 2.84 0.54 8.78
CA MET A 78 1.64 0.11 8.05
C MET A 78 0.65 1.26 7.83
N LEU A 79 0.44 2.10 8.85
CA LEU A 79 -0.43 3.28 8.72
C LEU A 79 0.17 4.29 7.73
N ARG A 80 1.49 4.48 7.75
CA ARG A 80 2.18 5.38 6.84
C ARG A 80 2.06 4.93 5.38
N MET A 81 2.18 3.63 5.11
CA MET A 81 1.95 3.05 3.78
C MET A 81 0.54 3.34 3.26
N ARG A 82 -0.48 3.19 4.12
CA ARG A 82 -1.87 3.49 3.79
C ARG A 82 -2.06 4.97 3.48
N ASP A 83 -1.45 5.85 4.27
CA ASP A 83 -1.65 7.29 4.20
C ASP A 83 -0.77 7.99 3.14
N LEU A 84 0.20 7.27 2.53
CA LEU A 84 0.99 7.77 1.41
C LEU A 84 0.09 8.22 0.25
N PRO A 85 0.27 9.43 -0.31
CA PRO A 85 -0.53 9.97 -1.41
C PRO A 85 -0.15 9.38 -2.79
N VAL A 86 0.53 8.23 -2.80
CA VAL A 86 0.88 7.47 -4.02
C VAL A 86 0.53 6.00 -3.81
N PRO A 87 0.21 5.26 -4.89
CA PRO A 87 -0.02 3.82 -4.78
C PRO A 87 1.24 3.07 -4.31
N VAL A 88 1.06 2.14 -3.38
CA VAL A 88 2.08 1.24 -2.85
C VAL A 88 1.82 -0.16 -3.42
N ILE A 89 2.74 -0.60 -4.27
CA ILE A 89 2.67 -1.87 -4.99
C ILE A 89 3.68 -2.84 -4.39
N CYS A 90 3.23 -4.03 -4.03
CA CYS A 90 4.09 -5.08 -3.51
C CYS A 90 4.32 -6.17 -4.56
N GLN A 91 5.59 -6.49 -4.79
CA GLN A 91 6.02 -7.65 -5.57
C GLN A 91 6.46 -8.75 -4.60
N VAL A 92 5.65 -9.80 -4.50
CA VAL A 92 5.92 -10.92 -3.61
C VAL A 92 6.49 -12.08 -4.41
N ASP A 93 7.68 -12.50 -4.03
CA ASP A 93 8.24 -13.76 -4.48
C ASP A 93 8.64 -14.62 -3.28
N GLY A 94 8.01 -15.79 -3.18
CA GLY A 94 8.25 -16.73 -2.09
C GLY A 94 7.41 -16.45 -0.83
N LEU A 95 8.00 -16.65 0.34
CA LEU A 95 7.25 -16.63 1.61
C LEU A 95 7.07 -15.22 2.18
N ALA A 96 5.81 -14.86 2.49
CA ALA A 96 5.45 -13.74 3.36
C ALA A 96 4.74 -14.27 4.62
N ALA A 97 5.37 -14.13 5.79
CA ALA A 97 4.88 -14.69 7.05
C ALA A 97 4.75 -13.64 8.14
N ALA A 98 3.76 -13.80 9.03
CA ALA A 98 3.52 -12.93 10.19
C ALA A 98 3.48 -11.45 9.80
N ALA A 99 4.37 -10.61 10.34
CA ALA A 99 4.46 -9.19 9.98
C ALA A 99 4.84 -8.96 8.50
N GLY A 100 5.47 -9.93 7.83
CA GLY A 100 5.64 -9.91 6.37
C GLY A 100 4.31 -10.07 5.62
N CYS A 101 3.40 -10.92 6.11
CA CYS A 101 2.05 -11.04 5.55
C CYS A 101 1.19 -9.82 5.89
N GLN A 102 1.37 -9.22 7.08
CA GLN A 102 0.79 -7.92 7.44
C GLN A 102 1.18 -6.83 6.44
N PHE A 103 2.48 -6.76 6.10
CA PHE A 103 3.02 -5.80 5.14
C PHE A 103 2.35 -5.94 3.78
N VAL A 104 2.29 -7.17 3.25
CA VAL A 104 1.60 -7.48 1.99
C VAL A 104 0.14 -7.03 2.04
N ALA A 105 -0.59 -7.40 3.09
CA ALA A 105 -2.00 -7.06 3.25
C ALA A 105 -2.26 -5.55 3.42
N SER A 106 -1.23 -4.77 3.77
CA SER A 106 -1.32 -3.30 3.93
C SER A 106 -0.95 -2.52 2.66
N CYS A 107 -0.48 -3.20 1.61
CA CYS A 107 -0.22 -2.57 0.31
C CYS A 107 -1.50 -2.39 -0.52
N ASP A 108 -1.51 -1.41 -1.44
CA ASP A 108 -2.68 -1.10 -2.27
C ASP A 108 -2.88 -2.13 -3.38
N ILE A 109 -1.78 -2.60 -3.98
CA ILE A 109 -1.76 -3.58 -5.07
C ILE A 109 -0.70 -4.63 -4.74
N VAL A 110 -1.05 -5.91 -4.87
CA VAL A 110 -0.13 -7.01 -4.57
C VAL A 110 -0.03 -7.91 -5.80
N LEU A 111 1.17 -8.02 -6.34
CA LEU A 111 1.51 -9.02 -7.35
C LEU A 111 2.32 -10.13 -6.68
N ALA A 112 2.07 -11.38 -7.05
CA ALA A 112 2.81 -12.51 -6.50
C ALA A 112 3.28 -13.48 -7.59
N THR A 113 4.40 -14.16 -7.38
CA THR A 113 4.76 -15.32 -8.22
C THR A 113 3.92 -16.55 -7.85
N GLU A 114 3.75 -17.50 -8.77
CA GLU A 114 3.03 -18.77 -8.51
C GLU A 114 3.58 -19.55 -7.30
N ARG A 115 4.89 -19.43 -7.03
CA ARG A 115 5.55 -20.08 -5.88
C ARG A 115 5.35 -19.36 -4.55
N SER A 116 4.64 -18.24 -4.52
CA SER A 116 4.48 -17.43 -3.31
C SER A 116 3.51 -18.07 -2.33
N HIS A 117 3.81 -17.89 -1.03
CA HIS A 117 3.03 -18.43 0.08
C HIS A 117 2.84 -17.37 1.15
N PHE A 118 1.66 -17.34 1.77
CA PHE A 118 1.27 -16.34 2.75
C PHE A 118 0.82 -17.01 4.03
N SER A 119 1.32 -16.59 5.19
CA SER A 119 0.95 -17.22 6.46
C SER A 119 0.93 -16.26 7.64
N THR A 120 0.14 -16.61 8.65
CA THR A 120 0.13 -15.97 9.97
C THR A 120 0.45 -17.02 11.04
N PRO A 121 1.70 -17.52 11.09
CA PRO A 121 2.05 -18.74 11.83
C PRO A 121 2.25 -18.51 13.33
N GLY A 122 2.05 -17.30 13.84
CA GLY A 122 2.41 -16.94 15.22
C GLY A 122 1.74 -17.81 16.29
N ALA A 123 0.52 -18.31 16.04
CA ALA A 123 -0.14 -19.25 16.94
C ALA A 123 0.66 -20.54 17.17
N ASN A 124 1.44 -21.00 16.18
CA ASN A 124 2.29 -22.19 16.29
C ASN A 124 3.42 -22.02 17.33
N VAL A 125 3.77 -20.78 17.68
CA VAL A 125 4.79 -20.43 18.68
C VAL A 125 4.19 -19.76 19.91
N GLY A 126 2.87 -19.80 20.09
CA GLY A 126 2.18 -19.20 21.23
C GLY A 126 2.03 -17.68 21.18
N LEU A 127 2.31 -17.03 20.05
CA LEU A 127 2.15 -15.59 19.86
C LEU A 127 1.13 -15.30 18.76
N PHE A 128 -0.13 -15.09 19.13
CA PHE A 128 -1.18 -14.83 18.14
C PHE A 128 -0.84 -13.60 17.27
N CYS A 129 -0.98 -13.74 15.95
CA CYS A 129 -0.71 -12.69 14.96
C CYS A 129 -1.78 -11.57 15.01
N SER A 130 -1.85 -10.85 16.13
CA SER A 130 -2.86 -9.82 16.39
C SER A 130 -2.74 -8.64 15.42
N THR A 131 -1.54 -8.07 15.28
CA THR A 131 -1.27 -6.97 14.35
C THR A 131 -1.34 -7.39 12.88
N PRO A 132 -0.79 -8.55 12.44
CA PRO A 132 -1.06 -9.04 11.09
C PRO A 132 -2.55 -9.31 10.81
N GLY A 133 -3.28 -9.83 11.80
CA GLY A 133 -4.69 -10.15 11.67
C GLY A 133 -5.56 -8.93 11.36
N ILE A 134 -5.18 -7.73 11.80
CA ILE A 134 -5.88 -6.48 11.48
C ILE A 134 -5.88 -6.20 9.98
N ALA A 135 -4.72 -6.33 9.33
CA ALA A 135 -4.57 -6.10 7.89
C ALA A 135 -5.20 -7.26 7.11
N VAL A 136 -4.85 -8.50 7.43
CA VAL A 136 -5.37 -9.69 6.73
C VAL A 136 -6.91 -9.74 6.76
N ALA A 137 -7.55 -9.48 7.91
CA ALA A 137 -9.00 -9.50 8.01
C ALA A 137 -9.72 -8.39 7.21
N ARG A 138 -9.00 -7.34 6.78
CA ARG A 138 -9.51 -6.28 5.90
C ARG A 138 -9.27 -6.57 4.43
N SER A 139 -8.27 -7.41 4.10
CA SER A 139 -7.93 -7.76 2.72
C SER A 139 -8.63 -9.04 2.23
N VAL A 140 -8.87 -10.02 3.13
CA VAL A 140 -9.50 -11.29 2.75
C VAL A 140 -10.86 -11.51 3.40
N HIS A 141 -11.64 -12.42 2.82
CA HIS A 141 -12.88 -12.91 3.43
C HIS A 141 -12.65 -13.36 4.88
N ARG A 142 -13.58 -13.01 5.79
CA ARG A 142 -13.51 -13.35 7.23
C ARG A 142 -13.16 -14.82 7.51
N ARG A 143 -13.70 -15.76 6.74
CA ARG A 143 -13.42 -17.20 6.90
C ARG A 143 -11.98 -17.56 6.56
N MET A 144 -11.40 -16.93 5.52
CA MET A 144 -10.00 -17.13 5.16
C MET A 144 -9.07 -16.52 6.21
N ALA A 145 -9.38 -15.30 6.69
CA ALA A 145 -8.61 -14.70 7.78
C ALA A 145 -8.61 -15.58 9.04
N ALA A 146 -9.78 -16.11 9.42
CA ALA A 146 -9.89 -17.05 10.54
C ALA A 146 -9.10 -18.34 10.30
N TYR A 147 -9.15 -18.91 9.10
CA TYR A 147 -8.36 -20.09 8.74
C TYR A 147 -6.86 -19.82 8.92
N MET A 148 -6.34 -18.74 8.34
CA MET A 148 -4.92 -18.37 8.46
C MET A 148 -4.51 -18.12 9.92
N LEU A 149 -5.29 -17.31 10.65
CA LEU A 149 -4.93 -16.86 12.01
C LEU A 149 -5.06 -17.94 13.07
N LEU A 150 -6.12 -18.76 13.00
CA LEU A 150 -6.40 -19.79 14.01
C LEU A 150 -5.61 -21.07 13.77
N THR A 151 -5.29 -21.41 12.52
CA THR A 151 -4.54 -22.64 12.20
C THR A 151 -3.05 -22.42 12.01
N GLY A 152 -2.63 -21.18 11.74
CA GLY A 152 -1.25 -20.85 11.37
C GLY A 152 -0.78 -21.48 10.04
N ARG A 153 -1.67 -22.12 9.27
CA ARG A 153 -1.33 -22.76 8.01
C ARG A 153 -1.10 -21.73 6.90
N PRO A 154 -0.11 -21.96 6.01
CA PRO A 154 0.08 -21.12 4.85
C PRO A 154 -1.06 -21.32 3.84
N ILE A 155 -1.31 -20.27 3.06
CA ILE A 155 -2.08 -20.33 1.81
C ILE A 155 -1.12 -20.11 0.62
N ASN A 156 -1.39 -20.76 -0.49
CA ASN A 156 -0.62 -20.58 -1.73
C ASN A 156 -1.10 -19.35 -2.52
N ALA A 157 -0.38 -19.00 -3.60
CA ALA A 157 -0.70 -17.84 -4.44
C ALA A 157 -2.13 -17.86 -5.00
N ASN A 158 -2.64 -19.02 -5.43
CA ASN A 158 -4.00 -19.14 -5.97
C ASN A 158 -5.07 -18.90 -4.90
N GLU A 159 -4.88 -19.48 -3.71
CA GLU A 159 -5.77 -19.22 -2.57
C GLU A 159 -5.73 -17.74 -2.15
N ALA A 160 -4.55 -17.11 -2.20
CA ALA A 160 -4.37 -15.69 -1.93
C ALA A 160 -5.08 -14.80 -2.96
N LEU A 161 -5.02 -15.14 -4.25
CA LEU A 161 -5.75 -14.45 -5.31
C LEU A 161 -7.26 -14.58 -5.14
N ILE A 162 -7.77 -15.80 -4.94
CA ILE A 162 -9.21 -16.05 -4.76
C ILE A 162 -9.75 -15.36 -3.51
N SER A 163 -8.94 -15.28 -2.46
CA SER A 163 -9.36 -14.68 -1.19
C SER A 163 -9.29 -13.16 -1.15
N GLY A 164 -8.62 -12.52 -2.12
CA GLY A 164 -8.45 -11.07 -2.21
C GLY A 164 -7.14 -10.52 -1.65
N LEU A 165 -6.24 -11.37 -1.15
CA LEU A 165 -4.94 -10.95 -0.61
C LEU A 165 -3.95 -10.52 -1.71
N VAL A 166 -4.07 -11.13 -2.89
CA VAL A 166 -3.21 -10.87 -4.06
C VAL A 166 -4.09 -10.38 -5.21
N THR A 167 -3.64 -9.36 -5.93
CA THR A 167 -4.33 -8.78 -7.09
C THR A 167 -4.10 -9.62 -8.35
N CYS A 168 -2.89 -10.13 -8.55
CA CYS A 168 -2.56 -10.97 -9.69
C CYS A 168 -1.36 -11.90 -9.41
N ILE A 169 -1.34 -13.01 -10.13
CA ILE A 169 -0.27 -14.01 -10.06
C ILE A 169 0.50 -14.02 -11.38
N SER A 170 1.82 -14.12 -11.30
CA SER A 170 2.70 -14.25 -12.45
C SER A 170 3.50 -15.57 -12.39
N PRO A 171 3.77 -16.23 -13.54
CA PRO A 171 4.46 -17.53 -13.56
C PRO A 171 5.95 -17.45 -13.20
N SER A 172 6.58 -16.28 -13.35
CA SER A 172 7.98 -16.04 -13.00
C SER A 172 8.20 -14.62 -12.47
N VAL A 173 9.40 -14.36 -11.94
CA VAL A 173 9.79 -13.03 -11.45
C VAL A 173 9.87 -12.03 -12.62
N GLU A 174 10.32 -12.46 -13.79
CA GLU A 174 10.36 -11.62 -14.99
C GLU A 174 8.94 -11.22 -15.41
N ALA A 175 8.01 -12.18 -15.43
CA ALA A 175 6.61 -11.88 -15.72
C ALA A 175 5.97 -10.96 -14.65
N LEU A 176 6.36 -11.12 -13.39
CA LEU A 176 5.96 -10.25 -12.27
C LEU A 176 6.40 -8.80 -12.50
N HIS A 177 7.65 -8.61 -12.95
CA HIS A 177 8.20 -7.30 -13.27
C HIS A 177 7.46 -6.67 -14.45
N SER A 178 7.29 -7.39 -15.55
CA SER A 178 6.55 -6.87 -16.72
C SER A 178 5.10 -6.51 -16.38
N GLN A 179 4.43 -7.29 -15.54
CA GLN A 179 3.08 -6.97 -15.09
C GLN A 179 3.06 -5.71 -14.19
N THR A 180 4.08 -5.55 -13.35
CA THR A 180 4.23 -4.35 -12.52
C THR A 180 4.46 -3.11 -13.38
N GLU A 181 5.30 -3.20 -14.42
CA GLU A 181 5.54 -2.11 -15.38
C GLU A 181 4.23 -1.68 -16.06
N SER A 182 3.41 -2.63 -16.52
CA SER A 182 2.11 -2.31 -17.12
C SER A 182 1.15 -1.59 -16.16
N ILE A 183 1.14 -1.97 -14.88
CA ILE A 183 0.36 -1.28 -13.83
C ILE A 183 0.93 0.12 -13.59
N LEU A 184 2.25 0.27 -13.53
CA LEU A 184 2.91 1.56 -13.36
C LEU A 184 2.61 2.49 -14.53
N GLU A 185 2.74 2.02 -15.78
CA GLU A 185 2.37 2.76 -16.99
C GLU A 185 0.93 3.29 -16.90
N SER A 186 0.02 2.43 -16.42
CA SER A 186 -1.34 2.84 -16.15
C SER A 186 -1.38 3.96 -15.11
N ILE A 187 -0.73 3.85 -13.97
CA ILE A 187 -0.76 4.88 -12.91
C ILE A 187 -0.14 6.21 -13.37
N ILE A 188 1.06 6.17 -13.98
CA ILE A 188 1.82 7.36 -14.36
C ILE A 188 1.13 8.18 -15.45
N ALA A 189 0.28 7.53 -16.27
CA ALA A 189 -0.52 8.18 -17.30
C ALA A 189 -1.66 9.07 -16.74
N LYS A 190 -1.94 9.05 -15.44
CA LYS A 190 -2.96 9.89 -14.77
C LYS A 190 -2.31 11.11 -14.09
N PRO A 191 -3.07 12.14 -13.74
CA PRO A 191 -2.63 13.17 -12.80
C PRO A 191 -2.26 12.57 -11.44
N ALA A 192 -1.08 12.91 -10.91
CA ALA A 192 -0.65 12.47 -9.59
C ALA A 192 -1.60 12.97 -8.47
N SER A 193 -2.08 14.21 -8.57
CA SER A 193 -3.01 14.82 -7.61
C SER A 193 -4.36 14.10 -7.56
N VAL A 194 -4.88 13.67 -8.70
CA VAL A 194 -6.13 12.90 -8.79
C VAL A 194 -5.96 11.49 -8.23
N ILE A 195 -4.81 10.84 -8.45
CA ILE A 195 -4.51 9.53 -7.84
C ILE A 195 -4.39 9.65 -6.32
N ALA A 196 -3.71 10.67 -5.82
CA ALA A 196 -3.59 10.95 -4.39
C ALA A 196 -4.96 11.15 -3.73
N LEU A 197 -5.79 12.02 -4.32
CA LEU A 197 -7.17 12.27 -3.88
C LEU A 197 -8.01 11.00 -3.86
N GLY A 198 -7.92 10.20 -4.94
CA GLY A 198 -8.65 8.95 -5.07
C GLY A 198 -8.26 7.91 -4.04
N LYS A 199 -6.95 7.71 -3.80
CA LYS A 199 -6.45 6.79 -2.77
C LYS A 199 -6.91 7.22 -1.37
N GLN A 200 -6.76 8.50 -1.03
CA GLN A 200 -7.18 9.01 0.26
C GLN A 200 -8.69 8.82 0.49
N PHE A 201 -9.51 9.15 -0.52
CA PHE A 201 -10.95 8.97 -0.42
C PHE A 201 -11.35 7.49 -0.33
N LEU A 202 -10.70 6.60 -1.11
CA LEU A 202 -10.94 5.16 -1.09
C LEU A 202 -10.86 4.58 0.32
N PHE A 203 -9.77 4.86 1.05
CA PHE A 203 -9.61 4.33 2.40
C PHE A 203 -10.50 5.03 3.41
N LYS A 204 -10.62 6.37 3.31
CA LYS A 204 -11.47 7.14 4.22
C LYS A 204 -12.91 6.65 4.21
N GLN A 205 -13.50 6.42 3.03
CA GLN A 205 -14.89 6.01 2.94
C GLN A 205 -15.13 4.58 3.47
N LEU A 206 -14.14 3.67 3.36
CA LEU A 206 -14.26 2.32 3.93
C LEU A 206 -14.35 2.31 5.46
N GLU A 207 -13.85 3.36 6.11
CA GLU A 207 -13.86 3.51 7.57
C GLU A 207 -15.07 4.30 8.08
N MET A 208 -15.98 4.71 7.19
CA MET A 208 -17.19 5.45 7.57
C MET A 208 -18.34 4.49 7.89
N ASP A 209 -18.87 4.59 9.10
CA ASP A 209 -20.00 3.75 9.55
C ASP A 209 -21.32 4.10 8.84
N ASN A 210 -21.47 5.34 8.36
CA ASN A 210 -22.68 5.82 7.71
C ASN A 210 -22.49 5.94 6.19
N LEU A 211 -23.23 5.14 5.44
CA LEU A 211 -23.20 5.10 3.98
C LEU A 211 -23.65 6.42 3.34
N ALA A 212 -24.65 7.10 3.90
CA ALA A 212 -25.14 8.37 3.38
C ALA A 212 -24.07 9.48 3.55
N ASP A 213 -23.35 9.49 4.68
CA ASP A 213 -22.23 10.39 4.89
C ASP A 213 -21.09 10.09 3.91
N ALA A 214 -20.81 8.81 3.63
CA ALA A 214 -19.79 8.42 2.65
C ALA A 214 -20.12 8.94 1.24
N TYR A 215 -21.39 8.83 0.81
CA TYR A 215 -21.85 9.40 -0.46
C TYR A 215 -21.84 10.93 -0.48
N SER A 216 -22.20 11.57 0.63
CA SER A 216 -22.14 13.04 0.76
C SER A 216 -20.71 13.55 0.62
N GLN A 217 -19.77 12.92 1.33
CA GLN A 217 -18.35 13.25 1.21
C GLN A 217 -17.80 12.94 -0.18
N GLY A 218 -18.17 11.81 -0.78
CA GLY A 218 -17.76 11.45 -2.14
C GLY A 218 -18.23 12.46 -3.18
N SER A 219 -19.48 12.93 -3.06
CA SER A 219 -20.02 13.97 -3.94
C SER A 219 -19.23 15.27 -3.82
N LYS A 220 -18.88 15.68 -2.58
CA LYS A 220 -18.03 16.85 -2.35
C LYS A 220 -16.64 16.69 -2.98
N VAL A 221 -15.98 15.56 -2.74
CA VAL A 221 -14.67 15.24 -3.31
C VAL A 221 -14.70 15.28 -4.84
N MET A 222 -15.75 14.77 -5.47
CA MET A 222 -15.92 14.83 -6.93
C MET A 222 -16.12 16.27 -7.44
N VAL A 223 -16.91 17.10 -6.76
CA VAL A 223 -17.11 18.51 -7.13
C VAL A 223 -15.80 19.31 -7.00
N ASP A 224 -15.06 19.08 -5.92
CA ASP A 224 -13.75 19.71 -5.71
C ASP A 224 -12.76 19.26 -6.80
N ASN A 225 -12.73 17.95 -7.13
CA ASN A 225 -11.90 17.40 -8.20
C ASN A 225 -12.23 17.99 -9.58
N LEU A 226 -13.52 18.21 -9.89
CA LEU A 226 -13.92 18.88 -11.13
C LEU A 226 -13.31 20.28 -11.26
N SER A 227 -13.04 20.96 -10.15
CA SER A 227 -12.45 22.31 -10.19
C SER A 227 -10.93 22.30 -10.43
N MET A 228 -10.27 21.14 -10.33
CA MET A 228 -8.83 21.00 -10.54
C MET A 228 -8.45 21.17 -12.02
N LYS A 229 -7.32 21.83 -12.29
CA LYS A 229 -6.76 22.07 -13.63
C LYS A 229 -6.57 20.78 -14.42
N ASP A 230 -6.00 19.77 -13.78
CA ASP A 230 -5.76 18.48 -14.43
C ASP A 230 -7.07 17.74 -14.73
N CYS A 231 -8.14 17.94 -13.95
CA CYS A 231 -9.45 17.39 -14.29
C CYS A 231 -10.03 18.09 -15.53
N GLN A 232 -10.01 19.42 -15.55
CA GLN A 232 -10.49 20.23 -16.68
C GLN A 232 -9.73 19.93 -17.97
N GLU A 233 -8.40 19.83 -17.90
CA GLU A 233 -7.53 19.42 -19.00
C GLU A 233 -7.88 18.02 -19.50
N GLY A 234 -8.13 17.07 -18.59
CA GLY A 234 -8.49 15.70 -18.94
C GLY A 234 -9.82 15.62 -19.69
N ILE A 235 -10.83 16.36 -19.23
CA ILE A 235 -12.13 16.47 -19.90
C ILE A 235 -11.96 17.11 -21.28
N ASP A 236 -11.27 18.24 -21.38
CA ASP A 236 -11.04 18.93 -22.65
C ASP A 236 -10.27 18.06 -23.66
N ALA A 237 -9.21 17.38 -23.20
CA ALA A 237 -8.41 16.49 -24.02
C ALA A 237 -9.22 15.32 -24.57
N PHE A 238 -10.05 14.71 -23.73
CA PHE A 238 -10.95 13.63 -24.11
C PHE A 238 -11.96 14.10 -25.18
N LEU A 239 -12.64 15.22 -24.94
CA LEU A 239 -13.63 15.79 -25.88
C LEU A 239 -12.99 16.15 -27.22
N LYS A 240 -11.74 16.65 -27.22
CA LYS A 240 -10.98 17.02 -28.42
C LYS A 240 -10.17 15.87 -29.03
N LYS A 241 -10.25 14.65 -28.48
CA LYS A 241 -9.51 13.45 -28.94
C LYS A 241 -7.99 13.67 -29.04
N ARG A 242 -7.41 14.37 -28.07
CA ARG A 242 -5.97 14.64 -27.96
C ARG A 242 -5.42 14.02 -26.67
N GLN A 243 -4.11 13.87 -26.61
CA GLN A 243 -3.44 13.49 -25.36
C GLN A 243 -3.51 14.67 -24.36
N PRO A 244 -3.83 14.39 -23.08
CA PRO A 244 -3.82 15.40 -22.04
C PRO A 244 -2.39 15.79 -21.64
N LYS A 245 -2.23 17.02 -21.15
CA LYS A 245 -0.98 17.56 -20.61
C LYS A 245 -1.15 17.84 -19.12
N TRP A 246 -0.73 16.89 -18.30
CA TRP A 246 -0.85 16.99 -16.84
C TRP A 246 0.16 17.96 -16.25
N THR A 247 -0.31 18.81 -15.35
CA THR A 247 0.51 19.68 -14.49
C THR A 247 0.94 18.97 -13.21
N HIS A 248 0.24 17.89 -12.83
CA HIS A 248 0.42 17.19 -11.57
C HIS A 248 0.28 18.12 -10.36
N SER A 249 -0.60 19.13 -10.46
CA SER A 249 -0.84 20.10 -9.39
C SER A 249 -2.21 19.87 -8.74
N ASN A 250 -2.37 20.42 -7.52
CA ASN A 250 -3.65 20.48 -6.81
C ASN A 250 -4.45 21.76 -7.13
N GLU A 251 -3.94 22.57 -8.05
CA GLU A 251 -4.56 23.83 -8.47
C GLU A 251 -5.73 23.62 -9.43
#